data_AF-A0A2B7GR34-F1
#
_entry.id   AF-A0A2B7GR34-F1
#
_cell.length_a   1.000
_cell.length_b   1.000
_cell.length_c   1.000
_cell.angle_alpha   90.00
_cell.angle_beta   90.00
_cell.angle_gamma   90.00
#
_symmetry.space_group_name_H-M   'P 1'
#
loop_
_entity.id
_entity.type
_entity.pdbx_description
1 polymer ?
#
loop_
_entity_poly.entity_id
_entity_poly.type
_entity_poly.pdbx_seq_one_letter_code
_entity_poly.pdbx_strand_id
1 'polypeptide(L)'
;MNSLGTLIERIERQRKTLEVYADDDAISAELGRQFETRNVDVVHRSLGSLDDSGFVIVRSADGEFRGALGIDQFRAILSPQIHPPWELADADYDRAELFDFLENTLFTTYDRRQMVATAREIEERAWRVGSGRLYTGFQRAAALAAQTAVYERLGSHGSLAVAVFLNDAWNRAALDGMTVVSKPGSELGEFWFVAFDGGDTEMESCALLAEERRDGEFYGFWTYDPSMVDELVTYLETTYDVS
;
A
#
# COMPACT_ATOMS: atom_id res chain seq x y z
N MET A 1 18.91 -2.32 2.08
CA MET A 1 18.23 -3.62 1.96
C MET A 1 18.98 -4.61 1.05
N ASN A 2 18.82 -5.93 1.26
CA ASN A 2 19.39 -6.99 0.40
C ASN A 2 18.36 -7.75 -0.47
N SER A 3 17.08 -7.73 -0.10
CA SER A 3 15.93 -8.33 -0.81
C SER A 3 14.65 -7.66 -0.38
N LEU A 4 13.60 -7.65 -1.23
CA LEU A 4 12.28 -7.11 -0.88
C LEU A 4 11.70 -7.76 0.39
N GLY A 5 11.88 -9.07 0.54
CA GLY A 5 11.45 -9.81 1.73
C GLY A 5 12.11 -9.31 3.04
N THR A 6 13.35 -8.80 2.97
CA THR A 6 14.04 -8.28 4.16
C THR A 6 13.31 -7.05 4.75
N LEU A 7 12.71 -6.21 3.90
CA LEU A 7 11.95 -5.05 4.37
C LEU A 7 10.62 -5.48 5.00
N ILE A 8 9.93 -6.46 4.41
CA ILE A 8 8.73 -7.06 5.01
C ILE A 8 9.07 -7.65 6.39
N GLU A 9 10.12 -8.46 6.51
CA GLU A 9 10.53 -9.03 7.80
C GLU A 9 10.89 -7.97 8.84
N ARG A 10 11.55 -6.88 8.42
CA ARG A 10 11.95 -5.80 9.33
C ARG A 10 10.73 -5.11 9.93
N ILE A 11 9.75 -4.78 9.09
CA ILE A 11 8.53 -4.11 9.53
C ILE A 11 7.65 -5.13 10.29
N GLU A 12 7.66 -6.42 9.94
CA GLU A 12 6.99 -7.50 10.68
C GLU A 12 7.53 -7.66 12.11
N ARG A 13 8.78 -7.26 12.40
CA ARG A 13 9.27 -7.26 13.81
C ARG A 13 8.70 -6.12 14.64
N GLN A 14 8.06 -5.13 14.01
CA GLN A 14 7.45 -3.98 14.67
C GLN A 14 5.98 -4.27 14.97
N ARG A 15 5.70 -4.83 16.15
CA ARG A 15 4.32 -5.03 16.60
C ARG A 15 3.61 -3.69 16.82
N LYS A 16 2.30 -3.67 16.60
CA LYS A 16 1.44 -2.52 16.93
C LYS A 16 0.26 -2.96 17.77
N THR A 17 -0.33 -2.04 18.51
CA THR A 17 -1.54 -2.29 19.29
C THR A 17 -2.71 -1.52 18.67
N LEU A 18 -3.80 -2.22 18.43
CA LEU A 18 -5.06 -1.66 17.96
C LEU A 18 -6.05 -1.68 19.12
N GLU A 19 -6.28 -0.54 19.77
CA GLU A 19 -7.27 -0.43 20.84
C GLU A 19 -8.64 -0.08 20.25
N VAL A 20 -9.58 -1.01 20.29
CA VAL A 20 -10.95 -0.82 19.81
C VAL A 20 -11.82 -0.34 20.96
N TYR A 21 -12.35 0.86 20.84
CA TYR A 21 -13.28 1.45 21.79
C TYR A 21 -14.70 1.35 21.22
N ALA A 22 -15.48 0.37 21.69
CA ALA A 22 -16.84 0.12 21.24
C ALA A 22 -17.63 -0.57 22.35
N ASP A 23 -18.94 -0.34 22.42
CA ASP A 23 -19.82 -1.07 23.35
C ASP A 23 -20.47 -2.31 22.69
N ASP A 24 -20.43 -2.41 21.36
CA ASP A 24 -20.84 -3.60 20.62
C ASP A 24 -19.67 -4.60 20.50
N ASP A 25 -19.75 -5.68 21.28
CA ASP A 25 -18.80 -6.79 21.27
C ASP A 25 -18.66 -7.46 19.89
N ALA A 26 -19.67 -7.37 19.02
CA ALA A 26 -19.60 -7.92 17.67
C ALA A 26 -18.59 -7.18 16.80
N ILE A 27 -18.47 -5.85 16.97
CA ILE A 27 -17.49 -5.04 16.23
C ILE A 27 -16.07 -5.41 16.66
N SER A 28 -15.86 -5.53 17.97
CA SER A 28 -14.57 -5.91 18.54
C SER A 28 -14.18 -7.33 18.18
N ALA A 29 -15.12 -8.26 18.14
CA ALA A 29 -14.87 -9.64 17.72
C ALA A 29 -14.54 -9.72 16.22
N GLU A 30 -15.17 -8.90 15.39
CA GLU A 30 -14.87 -8.83 13.95
C GLU A 30 -13.47 -8.26 13.69
N LEU A 31 -13.15 -7.10 14.27
CA LEU A 31 -11.82 -6.52 14.18
C LEU A 31 -10.76 -7.44 14.81
N GLY A 32 -11.09 -8.07 15.94
CA GLY A 32 -10.26 -9.11 16.57
C GLY A 32 -9.91 -10.21 15.58
N ARG A 33 -10.90 -10.92 15.03
CA ARG A 33 -10.67 -11.98 14.02
C ARG A 33 -9.88 -11.48 12.81
N GLN A 34 -10.16 -10.25 12.37
CA GLN A 34 -9.50 -9.67 11.24
C GLN A 34 -8.01 -9.42 11.54
N PHE A 35 -7.59 -9.08 12.75
CA PHE A 35 -6.20 -8.69 13.05
C PHE A 35 -5.41 -9.68 13.94
N GLU A 36 -6.06 -10.68 14.54
CA GLU A 36 -5.46 -11.64 15.49
C GLU A 36 -4.27 -12.43 14.91
N THR A 37 -4.21 -12.62 13.59
CA THR A 37 -3.13 -13.34 12.90
C THR A 37 -2.06 -12.42 12.33
N ARG A 38 -2.14 -11.11 12.57
CA ARG A 38 -1.53 -10.10 11.69
C ARG A 38 -0.51 -9.19 12.37
N ASN A 39 0.18 -9.71 13.39
CA ASN A 39 1.22 -8.99 14.13
C ASN A 39 0.73 -7.66 14.77
N VAL A 40 -0.57 -7.59 15.05
CA VAL A 40 -1.26 -6.49 15.72
C VAL A 40 -1.97 -7.04 16.94
N ASP A 41 -1.70 -6.47 18.11
CA ASP A 41 -2.39 -6.80 19.35
C ASP A 41 -3.71 -6.01 19.41
N VAL A 42 -4.86 -6.69 19.28
CA VAL A 42 -6.17 -6.04 19.38
C VAL A 42 -6.63 -6.03 20.85
N VAL A 43 -6.87 -4.83 21.39
CA VAL A 43 -7.35 -4.64 22.76
C VAL A 43 -8.72 -4.00 22.71
N HIS A 44 -9.74 -4.66 23.24
CA HIS A 44 -11.07 -4.08 23.35
C HIS A 44 -11.23 -3.30 24.65
N ARG A 45 -11.88 -2.13 24.57
CA ARG A 45 -12.27 -1.31 25.70
C ARG A 45 -13.72 -0.84 25.50
N SER A 46 -14.56 -1.04 26.51
CA SER A 46 -15.92 -0.48 26.51
C SER A 46 -15.86 1.03 26.78
N LEU A 47 -16.70 1.79 26.08
CA LEU A 47 -16.86 3.23 26.27
C LEU A 47 -17.81 3.55 27.41
N GLY A 48 -18.71 2.63 27.77
CA GLY A 48 -19.75 2.86 28.75
C GLY A 48 -20.75 3.93 28.28
N SER A 49 -20.88 4.06 26.96
CA SER A 49 -21.68 5.03 26.22
C SER A 49 -23.05 4.42 25.88
N LEU A 50 -24.07 5.26 25.67
CA LEU A 50 -25.38 4.84 25.11
C LEU A 50 -25.44 5.01 23.58
N ASP A 51 -24.37 5.57 23.01
CA ASP A 51 -24.15 5.80 21.59
C ASP A 51 -23.31 4.64 21.03
N ASP A 52 -23.76 4.06 19.92
CA ASP A 52 -23.11 2.96 19.19
C ASP A 52 -21.84 3.42 18.43
N SER A 53 -21.53 4.72 18.42
CA SER A 53 -20.34 5.26 17.79
C SER A 53 -19.10 4.91 18.59
N GLY A 54 -18.24 4.09 17.98
CA GLY A 54 -16.95 3.71 18.52
C GLY A 54 -15.80 4.22 17.67
N PHE A 55 -14.60 4.10 18.21
CA PHE A 55 -13.36 4.49 17.53
C PHE A 55 -12.25 3.49 17.81
N VAL A 56 -11.19 3.59 17.03
CA VAL A 56 -10.01 2.74 17.09
C VAL A 56 -8.81 3.62 17.35
N ILE A 57 -7.99 3.28 18.35
CA ILE A 57 -6.69 3.91 18.61
C ILE A 57 -5.59 2.99 18.13
N VAL A 58 -4.63 3.56 17.41
CA VAL A 58 -3.42 2.88 16.98
C VAL A 58 -2.28 3.30 17.89
N ARG A 59 -1.51 2.33 18.37
CA ARG A 59 -0.26 2.54 19.11
C ARG A 59 0.89 1.75 18.50
N SER A 60 2.10 2.28 18.60
CA SER A 60 3.31 1.50 18.30
C SER A 60 3.62 0.48 19.40
N ALA A 61 4.60 -0.40 19.14
CA ALA A 61 5.06 -1.44 20.07
C ALA A 61 5.42 -0.91 21.47
N ASP A 62 5.89 0.33 21.56
CA ASP A 62 6.27 1.03 22.79
C ASP A 62 5.09 1.72 23.51
N GLY A 63 3.88 1.63 22.95
CA GLY A 63 2.66 2.22 23.49
C GLY A 63 2.44 3.68 23.11
N GLU A 64 3.32 4.29 22.30
CA GLU A 64 3.14 5.66 21.82
C GLU A 64 1.87 5.76 20.96
N PHE A 65 1.09 6.82 21.21
CA PHE A 65 -0.12 7.10 20.43
C PHE A 65 0.26 7.50 19.01
N ARG A 66 -0.26 6.75 18.03
CA ARG A 66 -0.11 7.08 16.61
C ARG A 66 -1.34 7.79 16.07
N GLY A 67 -2.52 7.49 16.64
CA GLY A 67 -3.74 8.09 16.14
C GLY A 67 -5.04 7.50 16.67
N ALA A 68 -6.17 8.19 16.41
CA ALA A 68 -7.52 7.68 16.61
C ALA A 68 -8.41 7.85 15.36
N LEU A 69 -9.29 6.89 15.08
CA LEU A 69 -10.21 6.91 13.95
C LEU A 69 -11.60 6.36 14.29
N GLY A 70 -12.68 6.93 13.76
CA GLY A 70 -14.02 6.35 13.90
C GLY A 70 -14.14 4.97 13.25
N ILE A 71 -14.95 4.06 13.80
CA ILE A 71 -15.10 2.68 13.28
C ILE A 71 -15.55 2.66 11.82
N ASP A 72 -16.47 3.54 11.42
CA ASP A 72 -16.97 3.55 10.04
C ASP A 72 -15.90 4.02 9.05
N GLN A 73 -15.08 5.01 9.44
CA GLN A 73 -13.92 5.43 8.65
C GLN A 73 -12.89 4.30 8.56
N PHE A 74 -12.63 3.60 9.67
CA PHE A 74 -11.71 2.45 9.68
C PHE A 74 -12.21 1.33 8.76
N ARG A 75 -13.51 1.05 8.75
CA ARG A 75 -14.14 0.07 7.84
C ARG A 75 -14.06 0.49 6.36
N ALA A 76 -14.21 1.78 6.08
CA ALA A 76 -14.09 2.30 4.71
C ALA A 76 -12.71 2.02 4.12
N ILE A 77 -11.65 2.16 4.93
CA ILE A 77 -10.27 1.86 4.51
C ILE A 77 -10.08 0.36 4.25
N LEU A 78 -10.74 -0.49 5.03
CA LEU A 78 -10.68 -1.96 4.86
C LEU A 78 -11.51 -2.48 3.69
N SER A 79 -12.48 -1.70 3.22
CA SER A 79 -13.37 -2.03 2.09
C SER A 79 -13.30 -0.97 0.98
N PRO A 80 -12.12 -0.71 0.41
CA PRO A 80 -11.93 0.40 -0.49
C PRO A 80 -12.61 0.16 -1.85
N GLN A 81 -13.04 1.25 -2.47
CA GLN A 81 -13.59 1.24 -3.83
C GLN A 81 -12.43 1.33 -4.83
N ILE A 82 -12.57 0.68 -5.98
CA ILE A 82 -11.55 0.71 -7.04
C ILE A 82 -12.07 1.62 -8.15
N HIS A 83 -11.38 2.72 -8.40
CA HIS A 83 -11.60 3.63 -9.51
C HIS A 83 -10.30 3.88 -10.30
N PRO A 84 -10.38 4.46 -11.50
CA PRO A 84 -9.21 4.94 -12.22
C PRO A 84 -8.50 6.08 -11.47
N PRO A 85 -7.15 6.18 -11.52
CA PRO A 85 -6.40 7.16 -10.73
C PRO A 85 -6.67 8.65 -10.98
N TRP A 86 -7.42 8.98 -12.03
CA TRP A 86 -7.75 10.35 -12.42
C TRP A 86 -9.21 10.72 -12.11
N GLU A 87 -10.00 9.78 -11.58
CA GLU A 87 -11.36 10.06 -11.09
C GLU A 87 -11.26 10.55 -9.64
N LEU A 88 -11.00 11.86 -9.49
CA LEU A 88 -11.01 12.54 -8.20
C LEU A 88 -12.46 12.67 -7.72
N ALA A 89 -12.87 11.86 -6.75
CA ALA A 89 -14.15 12.05 -6.06
C ALA A 89 -13.98 13.12 -4.97
N ASP A 90 -15.02 13.93 -4.73
CA ASP A 90 -15.02 14.98 -3.68
C ASP A 90 -14.72 14.45 -2.25
N ALA A 91 -14.67 13.13 -2.06
CA ALA A 91 -14.36 12.45 -0.80
C ALA A 91 -12.88 12.01 -0.64
N ASP A 92 -12.00 12.29 -1.62
CA ASP A 92 -10.64 11.71 -1.66
C ASP A 92 -9.62 12.43 -0.77
N TYR A 93 -9.83 13.70 -0.42
CA TYR A 93 -8.93 14.40 0.52
C TYR A 93 -8.96 13.77 1.92
N ASP A 94 -10.16 13.53 2.45
CA ASP A 94 -10.32 12.81 3.71
C ASP A 94 -9.71 11.41 3.61
N ARG A 95 -9.91 10.70 2.50
CA ARG A 95 -9.36 9.35 2.31
C ARG A 95 -7.83 9.31 2.27
N ALA A 96 -7.18 10.24 1.57
CA ALA A 96 -5.72 10.29 1.51
C ALA A 96 -5.11 10.52 2.90
N GLU A 97 -5.71 11.41 3.71
CA GLU A 97 -5.33 11.63 5.11
C GLU A 97 -5.57 10.36 5.97
N LEU A 98 -6.65 9.61 5.69
CA LEU A 98 -6.95 8.36 6.37
C LEU A 98 -5.95 7.23 6.06
N PHE A 99 -5.48 7.11 4.81
CA PHE A 99 -4.46 6.13 4.44
C PHE A 99 -3.09 6.47 5.03
N ASP A 100 -2.72 7.75 5.00
CA ASP A 100 -1.52 8.29 5.64
C ASP A 100 -1.52 7.98 7.14
N PHE A 101 -2.64 8.25 7.79
CA PHE A 101 -2.84 7.97 9.20
C PHE A 101 -2.66 6.48 9.58
N LEU A 102 -3.06 5.54 8.72
CA LEU A 102 -2.90 4.10 8.96
C LEU A 102 -1.59 3.52 8.40
N GLU A 103 -0.62 4.37 8.04
CA GLU A 103 0.67 3.91 7.53
C GLU A 103 1.36 2.93 8.47
N ASN A 104 1.92 1.87 7.88
CA ASN A 104 2.60 0.79 8.58
C ASN A 104 1.76 0.14 9.69
N THR A 105 0.46 0.43 9.78
CA THR A 105 -0.41 0.04 10.90
C THR A 105 -1.17 -1.22 10.59
N LEU A 106 -1.47 -1.43 9.32
CA LEU A 106 -2.21 -2.57 8.82
C LEU A 106 -1.23 -3.50 8.09
N PHE A 107 -0.35 -4.15 8.87
CA PHE A 107 0.17 -5.43 8.43
C PHE A 107 -1.03 -6.32 8.23
N THR A 108 -1.37 -6.60 6.98
CA THR A 108 -2.53 -7.44 6.72
C THR A 108 -2.24 -8.48 5.68
N THR A 109 -2.92 -9.61 5.84
CA THR A 109 -3.26 -10.42 4.70
C THR A 109 -4.26 -9.61 3.87
N TYR A 110 -3.82 -9.10 2.74
CA TYR A 110 -4.68 -8.47 1.75
C TYR A 110 -5.27 -9.55 0.87
N ASP A 111 -6.57 -9.45 0.60
CA ASP A 111 -7.09 -10.04 -0.62
C ASP A 111 -6.65 -9.19 -1.82
N ARG A 112 -6.79 -9.78 -3.01
CA ARG A 112 -6.43 -9.09 -4.26
C ARG A 112 -7.16 -7.76 -4.47
N ARG A 113 -8.40 -7.61 -3.98
CA ARG A 113 -9.19 -6.39 -4.15
C ARG A 113 -8.60 -5.27 -3.30
N GLN A 114 -8.22 -5.57 -2.07
CA GLN A 114 -7.56 -4.62 -1.18
C GLN A 114 -6.19 -4.20 -1.75
N MET A 115 -5.40 -5.14 -2.28
CA MET A 115 -4.12 -4.82 -2.96
C MET A 115 -4.30 -3.83 -4.11
N VAL A 116 -5.30 -4.07 -4.98
CA VAL A 116 -5.57 -3.16 -6.11
C VAL A 116 -5.98 -1.79 -5.60
N ALA A 117 -6.81 -1.71 -4.59
CA ALA A 117 -7.28 -0.43 -4.08
C ALA A 117 -6.16 0.37 -3.41
N THR A 118 -5.33 -0.24 -2.56
CA THR A 118 -4.16 0.45 -1.98
C THR A 118 -3.19 0.90 -3.07
N ALA A 119 -3.00 0.10 -4.13
CA ALA A 119 -2.23 0.52 -5.29
C ALA A 119 -2.84 1.75 -6.00
N ARG A 120 -4.19 1.82 -6.11
CA ARG A 120 -4.86 3.00 -6.68
C ARG A 120 -4.62 4.27 -5.88
N GLU A 121 -4.65 4.21 -4.56
CA GLU A 121 -4.39 5.40 -3.72
C GLU A 121 -2.96 5.95 -3.95
N ILE A 122 -1.96 5.07 -4.15
CA ILE A 122 -0.58 5.47 -4.49
C ILE A 122 -0.51 6.07 -5.90
N GLU A 123 -1.17 5.42 -6.87
CA GLU A 123 -1.23 5.90 -8.26
C GLU A 123 -1.96 7.25 -8.38
N GLU A 124 -3.01 7.46 -7.59
CA GLU A 124 -3.76 8.72 -7.51
C GLU A 124 -2.91 9.83 -6.94
N ARG A 125 -2.13 9.53 -5.90
CA ARG A 125 -1.15 10.49 -5.37
C ARG A 125 -0.10 10.87 -6.40
N ALA A 126 0.47 9.89 -7.10
CA ALA A 126 1.41 10.13 -8.19
C ALA A 126 0.77 10.95 -9.33
N TRP A 127 -0.49 10.68 -9.68
CA TRP A 127 -1.24 11.46 -10.66
C TRP A 127 -1.44 12.91 -10.19
N ARG A 128 -1.85 13.11 -8.93
CA ARG A 128 -2.07 14.44 -8.34
C ARG A 128 -0.80 15.28 -8.33
N VAL A 129 0.35 14.67 -8.04
CA VAL A 129 1.65 15.36 -8.05
C VAL A 129 2.12 15.62 -9.49
N GLY A 130 1.99 14.65 -10.39
CA GLY A 130 2.29 14.80 -11.82
C GLY A 130 3.78 14.94 -12.15
N SER A 131 4.68 14.76 -11.17
CA SER A 131 6.14 14.71 -11.31
C SER A 131 6.71 13.56 -10.47
N GLY A 132 7.98 13.21 -10.70
CA GLY A 132 8.65 12.09 -10.02
C GLY A 132 8.59 10.78 -10.81
N ARG A 133 8.72 9.66 -10.10
CA ARG A 133 8.71 8.32 -10.68
C ARG A 133 7.87 7.35 -9.86
N LEU A 134 7.02 6.62 -10.59
CA LEU A 134 6.21 5.52 -10.06
C LEU A 134 6.85 4.17 -10.44
N TYR A 135 7.17 3.37 -9.44
CA TYR A 135 7.73 2.03 -9.57
C TYR A 135 6.63 1.01 -9.31
N THR A 136 6.38 0.08 -10.24
CA THR A 136 5.31 -0.91 -10.11
C THR A 136 5.79 -2.30 -10.47
N GLY A 137 5.47 -3.29 -9.64
CA GLY A 137 5.85 -4.69 -9.82
C GLY A 137 4.68 -5.52 -10.35
N PHE A 138 4.91 -6.26 -11.44
CA PHE A 138 3.97 -7.25 -11.95
C PHE A 138 4.59 -8.64 -11.94
N GLN A 139 3.87 -9.59 -11.36
CA GLN A 139 4.31 -10.99 -11.32
C GLN A 139 4.26 -11.67 -12.70
N ARG A 140 3.36 -11.23 -13.61
CA ARG A 140 3.08 -11.87 -14.91
C ARG A 140 2.80 -10.84 -16.00
N ALA A 141 3.23 -11.11 -17.23
CA ALA A 141 3.02 -10.18 -18.36
C ALA A 141 1.53 -9.91 -18.65
N ALA A 142 0.66 -10.91 -18.42
CA ALA A 142 -0.79 -10.76 -18.58
C ALA A 142 -1.40 -9.73 -17.62
N ALA A 143 -0.85 -9.59 -16.41
CA ALA A 143 -1.32 -8.60 -15.44
C ALA A 143 -0.98 -7.17 -15.90
N LEU A 144 0.25 -6.96 -16.39
CA LEU A 144 0.64 -5.68 -17.01
C LEU A 144 -0.20 -5.38 -18.27
N ALA A 145 -0.44 -6.39 -19.12
CA ALA A 145 -1.25 -6.23 -20.32
C ALA A 145 -2.69 -5.76 -20.02
N ALA A 146 -3.26 -6.19 -18.89
CA ALA A 146 -4.59 -5.75 -18.44
C ALA A 146 -4.60 -4.31 -17.91
N GLN A 147 -3.45 -3.78 -17.49
CA GLN A 147 -3.31 -2.44 -16.89
C GLN A 147 -2.57 -1.45 -17.80
N THR A 148 -2.17 -1.85 -19.01
CA THR A 148 -1.30 -1.05 -19.89
C THR A 148 -1.86 0.36 -20.12
N ALA A 149 -3.16 0.47 -20.42
CA ALA A 149 -3.80 1.78 -20.66
C ALA A 149 -3.76 2.73 -19.44
N VAL A 150 -3.73 2.19 -18.22
CA VAL A 150 -3.60 3.00 -16.99
C VAL A 150 -2.19 3.56 -16.90
N TYR A 151 -1.18 2.68 -17.02
CA TYR A 151 0.21 3.08 -16.81
C TYR A 151 0.78 3.92 -17.97
N GLU A 152 0.33 3.72 -19.21
CA GLU A 152 0.65 4.63 -20.33
C GLU A 152 0.10 6.03 -20.06
N ARG A 153 -1.11 6.11 -19.50
CA ARG A 153 -1.73 7.39 -19.17
C ARG A 153 -1.01 8.08 -18.00
N LEU A 154 -0.60 7.33 -16.99
CA LEU A 154 0.26 7.83 -15.90
C LEU A 154 1.60 8.35 -16.43
N GLY A 155 2.30 7.56 -17.25
CA GLY A 155 3.59 7.94 -17.84
C GLY A 155 3.52 9.08 -18.86
N SER A 156 2.32 9.41 -19.34
CA SER A 156 2.07 10.56 -20.20
C SER A 156 1.60 11.81 -19.43
N HIS A 157 1.47 11.73 -18.11
CA HIS A 157 0.96 12.82 -17.29
C HIS A 157 2.08 13.69 -16.71
N GLY A 158 2.10 14.96 -17.11
CA GLY A 158 3.08 15.91 -16.59
C GLY A 158 4.51 15.46 -16.92
N SER A 159 5.34 15.35 -15.91
CA SER A 159 6.70 14.78 -15.99
C SER A 159 6.83 13.51 -15.16
N LEU A 160 5.73 12.83 -14.85
CA LEU A 160 5.73 11.56 -14.13
C LEU A 160 6.31 10.45 -15.02
N ALA A 161 7.37 9.80 -14.55
CA ALA A 161 7.92 8.61 -15.18
C ALA A 161 7.33 7.34 -14.55
N VAL A 162 7.18 6.27 -15.32
CA VAL A 162 6.74 4.96 -14.80
C VAL A 162 7.82 3.92 -15.06
N ALA A 163 8.28 3.23 -14.01
CA ALA A 163 9.17 2.08 -14.09
C ALA A 163 8.39 0.80 -13.71
N VAL A 164 8.27 -0.11 -14.66
CA VAL A 164 7.56 -1.39 -14.50
C VAL A 164 8.55 -2.52 -14.36
N PHE A 165 8.44 -3.31 -13.31
CA PHE A 165 9.26 -4.48 -13.04
C PHE A 165 8.45 -5.74 -13.32
N LEU A 166 9.03 -6.68 -14.05
CA LEU A 166 8.33 -7.87 -14.53
C LEU A 166 9.20 -9.11 -14.34
N ASN A 167 8.64 -10.15 -13.70
CA ASN A 167 9.27 -11.47 -13.59
C ASN A 167 9.03 -12.40 -14.81
N ASP A 168 8.63 -11.82 -15.93
CA ASP A 168 8.26 -12.52 -17.15
C ASP A 168 8.84 -11.77 -18.34
N ALA A 169 8.99 -12.46 -19.47
CA ALA A 169 9.49 -11.82 -20.68
C ALA A 169 8.47 -10.79 -21.19
N TRP A 170 8.92 -9.56 -21.41
CA TRP A 170 8.13 -8.55 -22.12
C TRP A 170 8.53 -8.51 -23.59
N ASN A 171 7.65 -8.98 -24.48
CA ASN A 171 7.90 -9.08 -25.92
C ASN A 171 7.05 -8.10 -26.76
N ARG A 172 6.51 -7.04 -26.13
CA ARG A 172 5.70 -6.02 -26.80
C ARG A 172 6.53 -4.80 -27.17
N ALA A 173 5.94 -3.92 -27.97
CA ALA A 173 6.53 -2.62 -28.31
C ALA A 173 6.86 -1.82 -27.03
N ALA A 174 7.81 -0.88 -27.17
CA ALA A 174 8.05 0.11 -26.15
C ALA A 174 6.74 0.82 -25.81
N LEU A 175 6.49 1.02 -24.52
CA LEU A 175 5.31 1.72 -24.02
C LEU A 175 5.74 3.16 -23.77
N ASP A 176 5.02 4.11 -24.36
CA ASP A 176 5.37 5.54 -24.22
C ASP A 176 5.24 5.97 -22.75
N GLY A 177 6.25 6.70 -22.25
CA GLY A 177 6.29 7.16 -20.86
C GLY A 177 6.59 6.08 -19.83
N MET A 178 6.92 4.85 -20.25
CA MET A 178 7.18 3.72 -19.37
C MET A 178 8.52 3.04 -19.67
N THR A 179 9.27 2.73 -18.61
CA THR A 179 10.44 1.85 -18.65
C THR A 179 10.02 0.47 -18.18
N VAL A 180 10.17 -0.56 -19.01
CA VAL A 180 9.85 -1.95 -18.62
C VAL A 180 11.14 -2.74 -18.37
N VAL A 181 11.26 -3.27 -17.15
CA VAL A 181 12.41 -4.00 -16.62
C VAL A 181 12.00 -5.45 -16.44
N SER A 182 12.34 -6.28 -17.43
CA SER A 182 12.01 -7.70 -17.45
C SER A 182 13.18 -8.54 -16.92
N LYS A 183 13.01 -9.17 -15.77
CA LYS A 183 14.02 -10.03 -15.12
C LYS A 183 13.39 -11.36 -14.68
N PRO A 184 13.18 -12.31 -15.61
CA PRO A 184 12.58 -13.60 -15.28
C PRO A 184 13.43 -14.41 -14.30
N GLY A 185 12.78 -15.06 -13.33
CA GLY A 185 13.43 -15.86 -12.29
C GLY A 185 14.04 -15.03 -11.16
N SER A 186 13.70 -13.75 -11.06
CA SER A 186 14.04 -12.90 -9.91
C SER A 186 12.98 -12.98 -8.83
N GLU A 187 13.25 -12.40 -7.66
CA GLU A 187 12.28 -12.32 -6.57
C GLU A 187 11.02 -11.52 -6.94
N LEU A 188 11.06 -10.68 -8.00
CA LEU A 188 9.93 -9.86 -8.46
C LEU A 188 8.63 -10.64 -8.71
N GLY A 189 8.71 -11.96 -8.94
CA GLY A 189 7.54 -12.82 -9.13
C GLY A 189 6.76 -13.12 -7.85
N GLU A 190 7.40 -12.95 -6.70
CA GLU A 190 6.86 -13.27 -5.38
C GLU A 190 6.22 -12.04 -4.72
N PHE A 191 6.53 -10.84 -5.23
CA PHE A 191 6.10 -9.58 -4.64
C PHE A 191 5.16 -8.78 -5.55
N TRP A 192 4.22 -8.09 -4.90
CA TRP A 192 3.47 -6.97 -5.46
C TRP A 192 3.99 -5.71 -4.79
N PHE A 193 4.39 -4.73 -5.59
CA PHE A 193 4.70 -3.41 -5.06
C PHE A 193 4.25 -2.29 -5.98
N VAL A 194 3.93 -1.16 -5.37
CA VAL A 194 3.73 0.13 -6.03
C VAL A 194 4.40 1.16 -5.15
N ALA A 195 5.38 1.90 -5.65
CA ALA A 195 6.11 2.92 -4.90
C ALA A 195 6.19 4.20 -5.72
N PHE A 196 5.90 5.33 -5.09
CA PHE A 196 6.03 6.66 -5.65
C PHE A 196 7.09 7.43 -4.86
N ASP A 197 8.08 7.99 -5.55
CA ASP A 197 9.22 8.68 -4.92
C ASP A 197 8.89 10.08 -4.35
N GLY A 198 7.67 10.58 -4.57
CA GLY A 198 7.24 11.90 -4.11
C GLY A 198 7.58 13.05 -5.06
N GLY A 199 8.27 12.78 -6.17
CA GLY A 199 8.67 13.81 -7.13
C GLY A 199 9.50 14.93 -6.50
N ASP A 200 9.02 16.17 -6.62
CA ASP A 200 9.75 17.34 -6.11
C ASP A 200 9.68 17.49 -4.58
N THR A 201 8.87 16.66 -3.89
CA THR A 201 8.69 16.72 -2.44
C THR A 201 8.65 15.31 -1.86
N GLU A 202 9.72 14.93 -1.16
CA GLU A 202 9.84 13.61 -0.52
C GLU A 202 8.66 13.26 0.41
N MET A 203 7.97 14.26 0.97
CA MET A 203 6.78 14.06 1.82
C MET A 203 5.55 13.54 1.05
N GLU A 204 5.56 13.57 -0.27
CA GLU A 204 4.53 12.93 -1.10
C GLU A 204 4.86 11.47 -1.42
N SER A 205 6.03 10.98 -1.00
CA SER A 205 6.43 9.61 -1.25
C SER A 205 5.55 8.62 -0.50
N CYS A 206 5.28 7.49 -1.15
CA CYS A 206 4.51 6.40 -0.55
C CYS A 206 4.78 5.08 -1.25
N ALA A 207 4.63 3.98 -0.53
CA ALA A 207 4.84 2.66 -1.10
C ALA A 207 3.91 1.62 -0.50
N LEU A 208 3.60 0.62 -1.32
CA LEU A 208 2.98 -0.64 -0.97
C LEU A 208 4.00 -1.74 -1.34
N LEU A 209 4.27 -2.65 -0.41
CA LEU A 209 5.07 -3.85 -0.66
C LEU A 209 4.41 -5.05 0.02
N ALA A 210 4.12 -6.09 -0.75
CA ALA A 210 3.55 -7.32 -0.24
C ALA A 210 4.08 -8.56 -0.95
N GLU A 211 4.18 -9.67 -0.23
CA GLU A 211 4.57 -11.00 -0.70
C GLU A 211 3.31 -11.87 -0.89
N GLU A 212 3.17 -12.55 -2.02
CA GLU A 212 2.10 -13.55 -2.20
C GLU A 212 2.49 -14.86 -1.48
N ARG A 213 1.95 -15.08 -0.28
CA ARG A 213 2.25 -16.28 0.53
C ARG A 213 1.33 -17.46 0.19
N ARG A 214 0.11 -17.18 -0.28
CA ARG A 214 -0.82 -18.16 -0.85
C ARG A 214 -1.54 -17.52 -2.04
N ASP A 215 -2.14 -18.34 -2.91
CA ASP A 215 -2.85 -17.87 -4.10
C ASP A 215 -3.91 -16.82 -3.72
N GLY A 216 -3.69 -15.57 -4.14
CA GLY A 216 -4.58 -14.44 -3.84
C GLY A 216 -4.53 -13.89 -2.41
N GLU A 217 -3.64 -14.39 -1.55
CA GLU A 217 -3.38 -13.89 -0.20
C GLU A 217 -2.00 -13.23 -0.14
N PHE A 218 -1.99 -11.92 0.02
CA PHE A 218 -0.77 -11.11 0.05
C PHE A 218 -0.47 -10.67 1.47
N TYR A 219 0.80 -10.72 1.87
CA TYR A 219 1.25 -10.28 3.18
C TYR A 219 2.22 -9.12 3.03
N GLY A 220 1.90 -7.97 3.60
CA GLY A 220 2.70 -6.77 3.38
C GLY A 220 2.25 -5.56 4.17
N PHE A 221 2.74 -4.40 3.75
CA PHE A 221 2.47 -3.12 4.36
C PHE A 221 2.42 -2.02 3.30
N TRP A 222 1.79 -0.90 3.63
CA TRP A 222 2.04 0.37 2.96
C TRP A 222 2.66 1.37 3.92
N THR A 223 3.34 2.36 3.37
CA THR A 223 4.07 3.39 4.11
C THR A 223 4.01 4.73 3.38
N TYR A 224 4.02 5.82 4.14
CA TYR A 224 4.28 7.19 3.68
C TYR A 224 5.61 7.73 4.23
N ASP A 225 6.28 7.00 5.14
CA ASP A 225 7.66 7.28 5.57
C ASP A 225 8.64 7.38 4.39
N PRO A 226 9.18 8.58 4.08
CA PRO A 226 10.06 8.78 2.94
C PRO A 226 11.35 7.98 3.01
N SER A 227 11.86 7.70 4.22
CA SER A 227 13.08 6.92 4.38
C SER A 227 12.89 5.45 4.00
N MET A 228 11.71 4.89 4.23
CA MET A 228 11.38 3.53 3.82
C MET A 228 11.12 3.45 2.31
N VAL A 229 10.47 4.47 1.75
CA VAL A 229 10.24 4.56 0.30
C VAL A 229 11.57 4.69 -0.44
N ASP A 230 12.46 5.57 0.01
CA ASP A 230 13.80 5.76 -0.56
C ASP A 230 14.63 4.47 -0.51
N GLU A 231 14.59 3.71 0.59
CA GLU A 231 15.29 2.43 0.68
C GLU A 231 14.75 1.40 -0.32
N LEU A 232 13.43 1.35 -0.52
CA LEU A 232 12.79 0.47 -1.50
C LEU A 232 13.16 0.88 -2.93
N VAL A 233 13.06 2.17 -3.25
CA VAL A 233 13.38 2.72 -4.58
C VAL A 233 14.85 2.50 -4.92
N THR A 234 15.77 2.87 -4.01
CA THR A 234 17.20 2.68 -4.17
C THR A 234 17.55 1.21 -4.43
N TYR A 235 16.88 0.29 -3.72
CA TYR A 235 17.06 -1.15 -3.96
C TYR A 235 16.63 -1.57 -5.36
N LEU A 236 15.45 -1.11 -5.81
CA LEU A 236 14.92 -1.43 -7.14
C LEU A 236 15.83 -0.89 -8.26
N GLU A 237 16.26 0.37 -8.14
CA GLU A 237 17.15 1.02 -9.10
C GLU A 237 18.50 0.33 -9.19
N THR A 238 19.14 0.07 -8.04
CA THR A 238 20.48 -0.52 -7.98
C THR A 238 20.49 -1.99 -8.41
N THR A 239 19.50 -2.77 -8.00
CA THR A 239 19.47 -4.23 -8.24
C THR A 239 19.07 -4.55 -9.68
N TYR A 240 18.20 -3.73 -10.27
CA TYR A 240 17.62 -4.01 -11.58
C TYR A 240 18.07 -3.03 -12.67
N ASP A 241 19.00 -2.13 -12.35
CA ASP A 241 19.68 -1.22 -13.27
C ASP A 241 18.69 -0.24 -13.95
N VAL A 242 17.90 0.44 -13.11
CA VAL A 242 16.91 1.44 -13.53
C VAL A 242 17.43 2.81 -13.15
N SER A 243 17.51 3.73 -14.13
CA SER A 243 18.00 5.11 -13.98
C SER A 243 16.93 6.12 -14.36
#